data_AF-A0A2L2YS87-F1
#
_entry.id   AF-A0A2L2YS87-F1
#
_cell.length_a   1.000
_cell.length_b   1.000
_cell.length_c   1.000
_cell.angle_alpha   90.00
_cell.angle_beta   90.00
_cell.angle_gamma   90.00
#
_symmetry.space_group_name_H-M   'P 1'
#
loop_
_entity.id
_entity.type
_entity.pdbx_description
1 polymer ?
#
loop_
_entity_poly.entity_id
_entity_poly.type
_entity_poly.pdbx_seq_one_letter_code
_entity_poly.pdbx_strand_id
1 'polypeptide(L)'
;VQDDKKWDRVWSTDEIRKNSANWTLAGDVGLYNLLNEISQNIISRTHEVQNAVDSLIHNTKMVSVKVNNIMNDFHMLSNLQFVENRVYDEEVQESVPDTKPVEKTKEQREAEMLPKIVKALELGMSVLDKAFNKINVNEISDSEDEDLSSEGRTILEPKNPYENRPLPFIIGSEEFM
;
A
#
# COMPACT_ATOMS: atom_id res chain seq x y z
N VAL A 1 -37.54 48.25 17.21
CA VAL A 1 -37.69 47.18 16.20
C VAL A 1 -36.39 47.15 15.42
N GLN A 2 -35.46 46.29 15.81
CA GLN A 2 -34.20 46.11 15.08
C GLN A 2 -34.55 45.33 13.83
N ASP A 3 -34.46 45.97 12.66
CA ASP A 3 -34.43 45.27 11.39
C ASP A 3 -33.21 44.34 11.41
N ASP A 4 -33.47 43.05 11.57
CA ASP A 4 -32.49 42.00 11.38
C ASP A 4 -31.96 42.14 9.95
N LYS A 5 -30.76 42.71 9.84
CA LYS A 5 -30.08 42.96 8.58
C LYS A 5 -29.81 41.61 7.92
N LYS A 6 -30.69 41.18 7.02
CA LYS A 6 -30.63 39.88 6.32
C LYS A 6 -29.29 39.58 5.63
N TRP A 7 -28.44 40.60 5.46
CA TRP A 7 -27.11 40.51 4.87
C TRP A 7 -25.97 40.22 5.87
N ASP A 8 -26.21 40.33 7.18
CA ASP A 8 -25.20 40.03 8.22
C ASP A 8 -25.08 38.51 8.50
N ARG A 9 -26.07 37.74 8.02
CA ARG A 9 -26.09 36.28 8.11
C ARG A 9 -25.41 35.65 6.88
N VAL A 10 -24.73 34.53 7.09
CA VAL A 10 -24.21 33.69 5.99
C VAL A 10 -25.39 33.15 5.16
N TRP A 11 -25.37 33.41 3.86
CA TRP A 11 -26.36 32.90 2.93
C TRP A 11 -26.03 31.46 2.51
N SER A 12 -27.06 30.63 2.37
CA SER A 12 -26.90 29.29 1.80
C SER A 12 -26.58 29.39 0.31
N THR A 13 -25.89 28.39 -0.24
CA THR A 13 -25.57 28.29 -1.67
C THR A 13 -26.83 28.31 -2.55
N ASP A 14 -27.96 27.82 -2.03
CA ASP A 14 -29.26 27.88 -2.71
C ASP A 14 -29.87 29.29 -2.72
N GLU A 15 -29.64 30.07 -1.66
CA GLU A 15 -30.11 31.46 -1.55
C GLU A 15 -29.31 32.37 -2.48
N ILE A 16 -27.99 32.18 -2.54
CA ILE A 16 -27.11 32.85 -3.50
C ILE A 16 -27.53 32.54 -4.94
N ARG A 17 -27.85 31.27 -5.24
CA ARG A 17 -28.28 30.86 -6.59
C ARG A 17 -29.60 31.49 -7.00
N LYS A 18 -30.57 31.59 -6.08
CA LYS A 18 -31.87 32.24 -6.33
C LYS A 18 -31.74 33.74 -6.56
N ASN A 19 -30.81 34.40 -5.86
CA ASN A 19 -30.59 35.84 -5.98
C ASN A 19 -29.62 36.23 -7.11
N SER A 20 -29.06 35.26 -7.83
CA SER A 20 -28.11 35.48 -8.94
C SER A 20 -28.68 36.32 -10.09
N ALA A 21 -29.97 36.20 -10.38
CA ALA A 21 -30.63 36.94 -11.46
C ALA A 21 -30.83 38.45 -11.15
N ASN A 22 -30.95 38.81 -9.87
CA ASN A 22 -31.14 40.18 -9.39
C ASN A 22 -30.15 40.46 -8.26
N TRP A 23 -28.87 40.56 -8.63
CA TRP A 23 -27.78 40.71 -7.68
C TRP A 23 -27.82 42.07 -6.98
N THR A 24 -27.74 42.07 -5.64
CA THR A 24 -27.77 43.28 -4.82
C THR A 24 -26.52 43.34 -3.94
N LEU A 25 -26.19 44.52 -3.40
CA LEU A 25 -25.07 44.70 -2.45
C LEU A 25 -25.21 43.79 -1.20
N ALA A 26 -26.44 43.50 -0.79
CA ALA A 26 -26.70 42.53 0.28
C ALA A 26 -26.22 41.11 -0.09
N GLY A 27 -26.28 40.74 -1.38
CA GLY A 27 -25.76 39.49 -1.91
C GLY A 27 -24.24 39.42 -1.96
N ASP A 28 -23.56 40.54 -2.24
CA ASP A 28 -22.10 40.63 -2.13
C ASP A 28 -21.63 40.35 -0.70
N VAL A 29 -22.28 40.97 0.30
CA VAL A 29 -21.95 40.76 1.72
C VAL A 29 -22.25 39.32 2.15
N GLY A 30 -23.36 38.74 1.71
CA GLY A 30 -23.70 37.34 1.97
C GLY A 30 -22.68 36.35 1.39
N LEU A 31 -22.22 36.59 0.15
CA LEU A 31 -21.17 35.79 -0.50
C LEU A 31 -19.83 35.94 0.22
N TYR A 32 -19.45 37.16 0.61
CA TYR A 32 -18.23 37.41 1.37
C TYR A 32 -18.22 36.62 2.68
N ASN A 33 -19.33 36.64 3.42
CA ASN A 33 -19.46 35.91 4.68
C ASN A 33 -19.35 34.38 4.47
N LEU A 34 -19.95 33.84 3.40
CA LEU A 34 -19.81 32.43 3.04
C LEU A 34 -18.36 32.07 2.67
N LEU A 35 -17.70 32.89 1.85
CA LEU A 35 -16.31 32.67 1.47
C LEU A 35 -15.39 32.71 2.69
N ASN A 36 -15.64 33.65 3.60
CA ASN A 36 -14.90 33.76 4.86
C ASN A 36 -15.12 32.52 5.74
N GLU A 37 -16.35 32.03 5.89
CA GLU A 37 -16.63 30.80 6.63
C GLU A 37 -15.93 29.59 6.01
N ILE A 38 -16.01 29.44 4.68
CA ILE A 38 -15.32 28.35 3.96
C ILE A 38 -13.81 28.44 4.18
N SER A 39 -13.23 29.64 4.10
CA SER A 39 -11.80 29.85 4.36
C SER A 39 -11.42 29.42 5.78
N GLN A 40 -12.19 29.85 6.78
CA GLN A 40 -11.92 29.48 8.18
C GLN A 40 -12.10 27.98 8.41
N ASN A 41 -13.10 27.35 7.78
CA ASN A 41 -13.32 25.91 7.87
C ASN A 41 -12.16 25.13 7.23
N ILE A 42 -11.70 25.53 6.04
CA ILE A 42 -10.53 24.92 5.38
C ILE A 42 -9.29 25.05 6.27
N ILE A 43 -9.05 26.22 6.87
CA ILE A 43 -7.92 26.45 7.78
C ILE A 43 -8.03 25.54 9.01
N SER A 44 -9.19 25.50 9.69
CA SER A 44 -9.42 24.65 10.87
C SER A 44 -9.23 23.17 10.54
N ARG A 45 -9.83 22.72 9.42
CA ARG A 45 -9.73 21.34 8.98
C ARG A 45 -8.30 20.95 8.62
N THR A 46 -7.54 21.87 8.06
CA THR A 46 -6.11 21.67 7.78
C THR A 46 -5.33 21.49 9.07
N HIS A 47 -5.60 22.30 10.11
CA HIS A 47 -4.97 22.12 11.42
C HIS A 47 -5.37 20.81 12.11
N GLU A 48 -6.63 20.37 11.99
CA GLU A 48 -7.07 19.06 12.47
C GLU A 48 -6.30 17.92 11.81
N VAL A 49 -6.16 17.97 10.47
CA VAL A 49 -5.41 16.97 9.70
C VAL A 49 -3.94 17.00 10.09
N GLN A 50 -3.34 18.19 10.25
CA GLN A 50 -1.96 18.34 10.71
C GLN A 50 -1.75 17.65 12.06
N ASN A 51 -2.59 17.92 13.04
CA ASN A 51 -2.50 17.30 14.37
C ASN A 51 -2.66 15.78 14.33
N ALA A 52 -3.55 15.28 13.46
CA ALA A 52 -3.75 13.84 13.27
C ALA A 52 -2.51 13.19 12.65
N VAL A 53 -1.88 13.83 11.67
CA VAL A 53 -0.62 13.37 11.05
C VAL A 53 0.53 13.38 12.06
N ASP A 54 0.69 14.45 12.83
CA ASP A 54 1.73 14.55 13.86
C ASP A 54 1.56 13.44 14.92
N SER A 55 0.32 13.18 15.34
CA SER A 55 0.00 12.09 16.27
C SER A 55 0.30 10.71 15.65
N LEU A 56 0.00 10.51 14.36
CA LEU A 56 0.32 9.27 13.65
C LEU A 56 1.83 9.04 13.55
N ILE A 57 2.60 10.10 13.25
CA ILE A 57 4.07 10.05 13.21
C ILE A 57 4.61 9.67 14.59
N HIS A 58 4.08 10.28 15.65
CA HIS A 58 4.48 9.95 17.02
C HIS A 58 4.19 8.47 17.36
N ASN A 59 2.98 8.00 17.08
CA ASN A 59 2.59 6.61 17.32
C ASN A 59 3.45 5.63 16.51
N THR A 60 3.76 5.95 15.25
CA THR A 60 4.61 5.14 14.39
C THR A 60 6.03 5.03 14.97
N LYS A 61 6.60 6.14 15.46
CA LYS A 61 7.89 6.13 16.16
C LYS A 61 7.84 5.28 17.43
N MET A 62 6.78 5.39 18.22
CA MET A 62 6.60 4.58 19.42
C MET A 62 6.54 3.07 19.10
N VAL A 63 5.77 2.70 18.08
CA VAL A 63 5.68 1.29 17.62
C VAL A 63 7.03 0.81 17.11
N SER A 64 7.76 1.62 16.35
CA SER A 64 9.12 1.27 15.89
C SER A 64 10.05 0.97 17.06
N VAL A 65 10.06 1.78 18.11
CA VAL A 65 10.86 1.51 19.33
C VAL A 65 10.43 0.19 19.98
N LYS A 66 9.12 -0.06 20.11
CA LYS A 66 8.62 -1.34 20.65
C LYS A 66 9.05 -2.55 19.82
N VAL A 67 9.00 -2.45 18.49
CA VAL A 67 9.46 -3.50 17.58
C VAL A 67 10.96 -3.75 17.73
N ASN A 68 11.77 -2.69 17.82
CA ASN A 68 13.21 -2.83 18.07
C ASN A 68 13.49 -3.52 19.42
N ASN A 69 12.72 -3.19 20.46
CA ASN A 69 12.85 -3.87 21.76
C ASN A 69 12.52 -5.36 21.65
N ILE A 70 11.40 -5.71 21.00
CA ILE A 70 11.02 -7.11 20.76
C ILE A 70 12.08 -7.84 19.92
N MET A 71 12.67 -7.17 18.94
CA MET A 71 13.74 -7.74 18.12
C MET A 71 15.00 -7.99 18.94
N ASN A 72 15.35 -7.09 19.86
CA ASN A 72 16.44 -7.30 20.81
C ASN A 72 16.15 -8.48 21.75
N ASP A 73 14.92 -8.60 22.24
CA ASP A 73 14.50 -9.74 23.08
C ASP A 73 14.58 -11.06 22.30
N PHE A 74 14.14 -11.07 21.04
CA PHE A 74 14.27 -12.23 20.16
C PHE A 74 15.73 -12.58 19.89
N HIS A 75 16.59 -11.58 19.66
CA HIS A 75 18.02 -11.79 19.47
C HIS A 75 18.66 -12.39 20.74
N MET A 76 18.26 -11.92 21.92
CA MET A 76 18.72 -12.48 23.20
C MET A 76 18.27 -13.94 23.35
N LEU A 77 16.99 -14.24 23.10
CA LEU A 77 16.45 -15.61 23.15
C LEU A 77 17.14 -16.54 22.13
N SER A 78 17.38 -16.05 20.91
CA SER A 78 18.11 -16.79 19.88
C SER A 78 19.54 -17.10 20.31
N ASN A 79 20.23 -16.14 20.93
CA ASN A 79 21.57 -16.38 21.48
C ASN A 79 21.52 -17.40 22.63
N LEU A 80 20.50 -17.33 23.49
CA LEU A 80 20.31 -18.28 24.59
C LEU A 80 20.07 -19.70 24.06
N GLN A 81 19.16 -19.86 23.09
CA GLN A 81 18.90 -21.15 22.43
C GLN A 81 20.12 -21.67 21.66
N PHE A 82 20.91 -20.78 21.06
CA PHE A 82 22.14 -21.20 20.39
C PHE A 82 23.14 -21.77 21.38
N VAL A 83 23.31 -21.13 22.54
CA VAL A 83 24.17 -21.64 23.62
C VAL A 83 23.59 -22.94 24.17
N GLU A 84 22.30 -22.99 24.48
CA GLU A 84 21.60 -24.18 24.98
C GLU A 84 21.75 -25.38 24.02
N ASN A 85 21.43 -25.19 22.73
CA ASN A 85 21.58 -26.24 21.73
C ASN A 85 23.04 -26.71 21.57
N ARG A 86 24.03 -25.82 21.72
CA ARG A 86 25.46 -26.20 21.68
C ARG A 86 25.95 -26.89 22.96
N VAL A 87 25.46 -26.47 24.12
CA VAL A 87 25.76 -27.11 25.41
C VAL A 87 25.22 -28.54 25.43
N TYR A 88 24.06 -28.80 24.80
CA TYR A 88 23.56 -30.16 24.62
C TYR A 88 24.37 -31.00 23.62
N ASP A 89 24.98 -30.40 22.60
CA ASP A 89 25.86 -31.13 21.67
C ASP A 89 27.19 -31.55 22.34
N GLU A 90 27.70 -30.77 23.32
CA GLU A 90 28.94 -31.08 24.04
C GLU A 90 28.74 -32.01 25.26
N GLU A 91 27.60 -31.97 25.95
CA GLU A 91 27.34 -32.82 27.13
C GLU A 91 26.77 -34.22 26.79
N VAL A 92 26.33 -34.49 25.56
CA VAL A 92 25.68 -35.77 25.15
C VAL A 92 26.67 -36.80 24.57
N GLN A 93 27.95 -36.74 24.95
CA GLN A 93 28.90 -37.84 24.68
C GLN A 93 29.02 -38.90 25.79
N GLU A 94 28.17 -38.87 26.84
CA GLU A 94 28.20 -39.90 27.89
C GLU A 94 26.82 -40.54 28.16
N SER A 95 26.67 -41.74 27.59
CA SER A 95 25.81 -42.87 27.94
C SER A 95 24.53 -42.67 28.78
N VAL A 96 23.36 -42.80 28.14
CA VAL A 96 22.18 -43.45 28.76
C VAL A 96 21.31 -44.12 27.68
N PRO A 97 20.91 -45.41 27.82
CA PRO A 97 20.01 -46.07 26.88
C PRO A 97 18.53 -45.76 27.18
N ASP A 98 17.78 -45.60 26.09
CA ASP A 98 16.32 -45.73 25.93
C ASP A 98 15.36 -44.84 26.76
N THR A 99 14.89 -43.74 26.14
CA THR A 99 13.52 -43.59 25.60
C THR A 99 13.31 -42.14 25.18
N LYS A 100 13.56 -41.81 23.91
CA LYS A 100 13.20 -40.51 23.32
C LYS A 100 12.25 -40.74 22.13
N PRO A 101 11.18 -39.93 21.97
CA PRO A 101 10.42 -39.94 20.73
C PRO A 101 11.38 -39.51 19.61
N VAL A 102 11.43 -40.31 18.55
CA VAL A 102 12.36 -40.20 17.41
C VAL A 102 12.55 -38.74 16.98
N GLU A 103 13.65 -38.12 17.42
CA GLU A 103 14.11 -36.86 16.86
C GLU A 103 14.60 -37.16 15.44
N LYS A 104 13.76 -36.83 14.46
CA LYS A 104 14.15 -36.85 13.04
C LYS A 104 15.43 -36.05 12.88
N THR A 105 16.51 -36.73 12.48
CA THR A 105 17.81 -36.15 12.18
C THR A 105 17.65 -35.00 11.19
N LYS A 106 18.51 -33.98 11.28
CA LYS A 106 18.48 -32.76 10.46
C LYS A 106 18.34 -33.05 8.95
N GLU A 107 18.98 -34.11 8.47
CA GLU A 107 18.89 -34.61 7.10
C GLU A 107 17.49 -35.12 6.71
N GLN A 108 16.74 -35.71 7.64
CA GLN A 108 15.37 -36.17 7.40
C GLN A 108 14.38 -35.00 7.32
N ARG A 109 14.60 -33.92 8.10
CA ARG A 109 13.79 -32.68 7.97
C ARG A 109 14.09 -31.96 6.66
N GLU A 110 15.35 -31.89 6.26
CA GLU A 110 15.73 -31.27 4.97
C GLU A 110 15.16 -32.06 3.79
N ALA A 111 15.18 -33.40 3.85
CA ALA A 111 14.55 -34.27 2.85
C ALA A 111 13.02 -34.12 2.78
N GLU A 112 12.33 -33.83 3.90
CA GLU A 112 10.89 -33.53 3.92
C GLU A 112 10.56 -32.12 3.40
N MET A 113 11.49 -31.18 3.51
CA MET A 113 11.31 -29.79 3.09
C MET A 113 11.62 -29.59 1.60
N LEU A 114 12.56 -30.35 1.05
CA LEU A 114 12.93 -30.32 -0.36
C LEU A 114 11.74 -30.46 -1.34
N PRO A 115 10.82 -31.44 -1.19
CA PRO A 115 9.66 -31.53 -2.07
C PRO A 115 8.69 -30.36 -1.91
N LYS A 116 8.60 -29.75 -0.72
CA LYS A 116 7.76 -28.57 -0.50
C LYS A 116 8.33 -27.34 -1.22
N ILE A 117 9.65 -27.18 -1.21
CA ILE A 117 10.34 -26.09 -1.90
C ILE A 117 10.18 -26.24 -3.42
N VAL A 118 10.39 -27.45 -3.95
CA VAL A 118 10.20 -27.73 -5.39
C VAL A 118 8.77 -27.41 -5.80
N LYS A 119 7.78 -27.84 -5.01
CA LYS A 119 6.37 -27.55 -5.29
C LYS A 119 6.05 -26.05 -5.20
N ALA A 120 6.64 -25.32 -4.26
CA ALA A 120 6.47 -23.88 -4.16
C ALA A 120 7.05 -23.13 -5.38
N LEU A 121 8.21 -23.57 -5.88
CA LEU A 121 8.82 -23.03 -7.09
C LEU A 121 7.96 -23.32 -8.34
N GLU A 122 7.45 -24.54 -8.47
CA GLU A 122 6.55 -24.91 -9.57
C GLU A 122 5.28 -24.06 -9.59
N LEU A 123 4.66 -23.87 -8.42
CA LEU A 123 3.49 -22.99 -8.26
C LEU A 123 3.83 -21.53 -8.59
N GLY A 124 4.97 -21.03 -8.13
CA GLY A 124 5.45 -19.67 -8.43
C GLY A 124 5.63 -19.45 -9.94
N MET A 125 6.24 -20.42 -10.64
CA MET A 125 6.41 -20.36 -12.09
C MET A 125 5.06 -20.37 -12.81
N SER A 126 4.11 -21.22 -12.38
CA SER A 126 2.77 -21.25 -12.96
C SER A 126 2.01 -19.93 -12.76
N VAL A 127 2.22 -19.23 -11.65
CA VAL A 127 1.62 -17.90 -11.41
C VAL A 127 2.23 -16.87 -12.35
N LEU A 128 3.55 -16.87 -12.50
CA LEU A 128 4.24 -15.96 -13.40
C LEU A 128 3.76 -16.11 -14.85
N ASP A 129 3.64 -17.34 -15.36
CA ASP A 129 3.16 -17.58 -16.72
C ASP A 129 1.67 -17.22 -16.93
N LYS A 130 0.84 -17.25 -15.87
CA LYS A 130 -0.59 -16.88 -15.96
C LYS A 130 -0.83 -15.38 -15.80
N ALA A 131 -0.04 -14.73 -14.95
CA ALA A 131 -0.26 -13.35 -14.53
C ALA A 131 0.58 -12.34 -15.32
N PHE A 132 1.62 -12.78 -16.05
CA PHE A 132 2.52 -11.88 -16.77
C PHE A 132 2.73 -12.28 -18.23
N ASN A 133 2.86 -11.29 -19.09
CA ASN A 133 3.29 -11.43 -20.48
C ASN A 133 4.82 -11.19 -20.57
N LYS A 134 5.53 -12.05 -21.31
CA LYS A 134 6.97 -11.90 -21.58
C LYS A 134 7.13 -11.02 -22.82
N ILE A 135 7.71 -9.83 -22.66
CA ILE A 135 7.93 -8.90 -23.77
C ILE A 135 9.43 -8.74 -23.97
N ASN A 136 9.89 -8.92 -25.21
CA ASN A 136 11.29 -8.67 -25.56
C ASN A 136 11.48 -7.17 -25.79
N VAL A 137 12.50 -6.58 -25.15
CA VAL A 137 12.75 -5.13 -25.22
C VAL A 137 13.00 -4.64 -26.65
N ASN A 138 13.52 -5.49 -27.54
CA ASN A 138 13.68 -5.17 -28.97
C ASN A 138 12.35 -4.95 -29.72
N GLU A 139 11.21 -5.44 -29.22
CA GLU A 139 9.91 -5.30 -29.91
C GLU A 139 9.18 -3.99 -29.57
N ILE A 140 9.62 -3.26 -28.54
CA ILE A 140 8.98 -2.01 -28.06
C ILE A 140 9.74 -0.77 -28.53
N SER A 141 11.01 -0.92 -28.95
CA SER A 141 11.89 0.20 -29.27
C SER A 141 11.86 0.52 -30.77
N ASP A 142 11.04 1.51 -31.16
CA ASP A 142 11.05 2.12 -32.50
C ASP A 142 12.19 3.17 -32.65
N SER A 143 13.23 3.08 -31.80
CA SER A 143 14.38 3.99 -31.80
C SER A 143 15.58 3.34 -32.48
N GLU A 144 16.14 4.01 -33.49
CA GLU A 144 17.36 3.59 -34.23
C GLU A 144 18.66 3.66 -33.40
N ASP A 145 18.59 3.73 -32.08
CA ASP A 145 19.77 3.65 -31.21
C ASP A 145 20.06 2.17 -30.89
N GLU A 146 20.88 1.56 -31.76
CA GLU A 146 21.47 0.23 -31.57
C GLU A 146 22.47 0.23 -30.39
N ASP A 147 21.96 0.27 -29.17
CA ASP A 147 22.75 -0.12 -28.00
C ASP A 147 22.78 -1.67 -27.95
N LEU A 148 23.87 -2.24 -28.49
CA LEU A 148 24.20 -3.69 -28.53
C LEU A 148 24.18 -4.40 -27.15
N SER A 149 23.88 -3.68 -26.06
CA SER A 149 23.72 -4.22 -24.70
C SER A 149 22.27 -4.58 -24.33
N SER A 150 21.31 -4.31 -25.24
CA SER A 150 19.89 -4.56 -25.04
C SER A 150 19.42 -5.94 -25.55
N GLU A 151 20.24 -6.63 -26.35
CA GLU A 151 19.90 -7.94 -26.91
C GLU A 151 19.55 -8.94 -25.79
N GLY A 152 18.28 -9.33 -25.71
CA GLY A 152 17.80 -10.40 -24.84
C GLY A 152 17.24 -9.97 -23.48
N ARG A 153 17.01 -8.68 -23.22
CA ARG A 153 16.26 -8.28 -22.01
C ARG A 153 14.77 -8.62 -22.20
N THR A 154 14.28 -9.62 -21.48
CA THR A 154 12.85 -9.93 -21.38
C THR A 154 12.28 -9.25 -20.13
N ILE A 155 11.26 -8.42 -20.31
CA ILE A 155 10.52 -7.76 -19.22
C ILE A 155 9.19 -8.51 -19.03
N LEU A 156 8.80 -8.70 -17.77
CA LEU A 156 7.51 -9.30 -17.41
C LEU A 156 6.50 -8.18 -17.11
N GLU A 157 5.50 -8.03 -17.97
CA GLU A 157 4.41 -7.07 -17.75
C GLU A 157 3.17 -7.79 -17.19
N PRO A 158 2.52 -7.26 -16.14
CA PRO A 158 1.26 -7.82 -15.65
C PRO A 158 0.19 -7.86 -16.73
N LYS A 159 -0.50 -8.99 -16.87
CA LYS A 159 -1.61 -9.14 -17.81
C LYS A 159 -2.76 -8.21 -17.46
N ASN A 160 -3.25 -7.45 -18.44
CA ASN A 160 -4.37 -6.54 -18.24
C ASN A 160 -5.70 -7.32 -18.08
N PRO A 161 -6.38 -7.25 -16.93
CA PRO A 161 -7.65 -7.97 -16.72
C PRO A 161 -8.80 -7.40 -17.57
N TYR A 162 -8.64 -6.21 -18.16
CA TYR A 162 -9.66 -5.53 -18.96
C TYR A 162 -9.43 -5.64 -20.47
N GLU A 163 -8.47 -6.45 -20.91
CA GLU A 163 -8.12 -6.61 -22.33
C GLU A 163 -9.33 -7.06 -23.19
N ASN A 164 -10.21 -7.90 -22.63
CA ASN A 164 -11.43 -8.36 -23.30
C ASN A 164 -12.63 -7.42 -23.12
N ARG A 165 -12.47 -6.29 -22.41
CA ARG A 165 -13.57 -5.36 -22.19
C ARG A 165 -13.64 -4.45 -23.42
N PRO A 166 -14.76 -4.43 -24.17
CA PRO A 166 -14.90 -3.50 -25.28
C PRO A 166 -14.82 -2.07 -24.72
N LEU A 167 -14.04 -1.24 -25.41
CA LEU A 167 -13.93 0.18 -25.05
C LEU A 167 -15.32 0.83 -25.17
N PRO A 168 -15.63 1.80 -24.29
CA PRO A 168 -16.85 2.58 -24.44
C PRO A 168 -16.92 3.20 -25.84
N PHE A 169 -18.10 3.14 -26.46
CA PHE A 169 -18.32 3.72 -27.76
C PHE A 169 -18.00 5.23 -27.74
N ILE A 170 -17.37 5.71 -28.81
CA ILE A 170 -17.00 7.10 -28.94
C ILE A 170 -18.27 7.91 -29.21
N ILE A 171 -18.42 9.04 -28.49
CA ILE A 171 -19.57 9.93 -28.67
C ILE A 171 -19.65 10.36 -30.14
N GLY A 172 -20.70 9.92 -30.84
CA GLY A 172 -20.94 10.20 -32.26
C GLY A 172 -20.69 9.03 -33.24
N SER A 173 -20.28 7.84 -32.77
CA SER A 173 -20.30 6.63 -33.61
C SER A 173 -21.71 6.06 -33.78
N GLU A 174 -21.94 5.25 -34.82
CA GLU A 174 -23.23 4.57 -35.06
C GLU A 174 -23.60 3.63 -33.90
N GLU A 175 -22.61 3.01 -33.26
CA GLU A 175 -22.81 2.16 -32.09
C GLU A 175 -23.12 2.94 -30.78
N PHE A 176 -22.94 4.27 -30.78
CA PHE A 176 -23.27 5.16 -29.65
C PHE A 176 -24.67 5.79 -29.76
N MET A 177 -25.24 5.86 -30.97
CA MET A 177 -26.58 6.42 -31.25
C MET A 177 -27.68 5.35 -31.19
#